data_AF-A0A2E9X0Z7-F1
#
_entry.id   AF-A0A2E9X0Z7-F1
#
_cell.length_a   1.000
_cell.length_b   1.000
_cell.length_c   1.000
_cell.angle_alpha   90.00
_cell.angle_beta   90.00
_cell.angle_gamma   90.00
#
_symmetry.space_group_name_H-M   'P 1'
#
loop_
_entity.id
_entity.type
_entity.pdbx_description
1 polymer ?
#
loop_
_entity_poly.entity_id
_entity_poly.type
_entity_poly.pdbx_seq_one_letter_code
_entity_poly.pdbx_strand_id
1 'polypeptide(L)' 'PMMRAASALKKLSSDERTLEVVTDHPPALETIPTQAARLGFRTDIEETGVSEWRLTLTRKEAEAEV' A
#
# COMPACT_ATOMS: atom_id res chain seq x y z
N PRO A 1 2.69 -8.45 -9.43
CA PRO A 1 2.27 -7.88 -8.12
C PRO A 1 1.94 -6.37 -8.17
N MET A 2 2.86 -5.53 -8.63
CA MET A 2 2.73 -4.06 -8.64
C MET A 2 1.47 -3.52 -9.35
N MET A 3 1.17 -3.98 -10.57
CA MET A 3 0.03 -3.47 -11.34
C MET A 3 -1.33 -3.71 -10.65
N ARG A 4 -1.45 -4.81 -9.89
CA ARG A 4 -2.67 -5.13 -9.13
C ARG A 4 -2.82 -4.21 -7.92
N ALA A 5 -1.75 -4.01 -7.15
CA ALA A 5 -1.75 -3.09 -6.00
C ALA A 5 -2.05 -1.64 -6.43
N ALA A 6 -1.42 -1.16 -7.50
CA ALA A 6 -1.68 0.19 -8.02
C ALA A 6 -3.13 0.37 -8.51
N SER A 7 -3.72 -0.66 -9.12
CA SER A 7 -5.12 -0.62 -9.56
C SER A 7 -6.09 -0.67 -8.38
N ALA A 8 -5.78 -1.45 -7.34
CA ALA A 8 -6.57 -1.52 -6.12
C ALA A 8 -6.55 -0.19 -5.36
N LEU A 9 -5.38 0.45 -5.21
CA LEU A 9 -5.26 1.77 -4.59
C LEU A 9 -6.06 2.87 -5.31
N LYS A 10 -6.15 2.80 -6.64
CA LYS A 10 -6.96 3.75 -7.44
C LYS A 10 -8.47 3.50 -7.34
N LYS A 11 -8.86 2.27 -6.98
CA LYS A 11 -10.26 1.86 -6.82
C LYS A 11 -10.73 1.93 -5.37
N LEU A 12 -9.83 2.20 -4.44
CA LEU A 12 -10.14 2.39 -3.03
C LEU A 12 -11.17 3.51 -2.90
N SER A 13 -12.32 3.20 -2.33
CA SER A 13 -13.37 4.19 -2.08
C SER A 13 -12.85 5.24 -1.08
N SER A 14 -13.39 6.47 -1.10
CA SER A 14 -12.98 7.50 -0.12
C SER A 14 -13.20 7.07 1.34
N ASP A 15 -14.15 6.16 1.58
CA ASP A 15 -14.44 5.54 2.88
C ASP A 15 -13.43 4.44 3.26
N GLU A 16 -12.80 3.81 2.26
CA GLU A 16 -11.78 2.77 2.46
C GLU A 16 -10.41 3.45 2.62
N ARG A 17 -9.97 3.61 3.87
CA ARG A 17 -8.71 4.31 4.19
C ARG A 17 -7.48 3.42 4.18
N THR A 18 -7.67 2.09 4.08
CA THR A 18 -6.60 1.11 4.23
C THR A 18 -6.71 0.02 3.17
N LEU A 19 -5.57 -0.39 2.61
CA LEU A 19 -5.44 -1.55 1.72
C LEU A 19 -4.36 -2.47 2.29
N GLU A 20 -4.65 -3.76 2.39
CA GLU A 20 -3.66 -4.78 2.74
C GLU A 20 -3.20 -5.52 1.49
N VAL A 21 -1.88 -5.70 1.36
CA VAL A 21 -1.28 -6.44 0.25
C VAL A 21 -0.33 -7.48 0.81
N VAL A 22 -0.64 -8.75 0.59
CA VAL A 22 0.28 -9.85 0.90
C VAL A 22 1.09 -10.19 -0.34
N THR A 23 2.40 -10.30 -0.20
CA THR A 23 3.30 -10.61 -1.31
C THR A 23 4.44 -11.50 -0.84
N ASP A 24 4.83 -12.42 -1.72
CA ASP A 24 5.98 -13.33 -1.59
C ASP A 24 7.16 -12.90 -2.48
N HIS A 25 7.13 -11.65 -2.95
CA HIS A 25 7.98 -11.16 -4.01
C HIS A 25 8.78 -9.95 -3.51
N PRO A 26 10.08 -10.08 -3.24
CA PRO A 26 10.89 -9.02 -2.63
C PRO A 26 10.85 -7.67 -3.37
N PRO A 27 10.86 -7.62 -4.73
CA PRO A 27 10.72 -6.34 -5.45
C PRO A 27 9.42 -5.56 -5.16
N ALA A 28 8.38 -6.22 -4.66
CA ALA A 28 7.13 -5.58 -4.28
C ALA A 28 7.30 -4.67 -3.05
N LEU A 29 8.29 -4.96 -2.19
CA LEU A 29 8.59 -4.20 -0.97
C LEU A 29 9.12 -2.79 -1.27
N GLU A 30 9.68 -2.55 -2.45
CA GLU A 30 10.14 -1.21 -2.86
C GLU A 30 9.15 -0.55 -3.81
N THR A 31 8.61 -1.33 -4.76
CA THR A 31 7.74 -0.79 -5.81
C THR A 31 6.37 -0.38 -5.30
N ILE A 32 5.79 -1.11 -4.34
CA ILE A 32 4.48 -0.79 -3.77
C ILE A 32 4.55 0.48 -2.90
N PRO A 33 5.47 0.64 -1.94
CA PRO A 33 5.56 1.88 -1.17
C PRO A 33 5.85 3.10 -2.04
N THR A 34 6.68 2.96 -3.08
CA THR A 34 6.97 4.05 -4.02
C THR A 34 5.71 4.55 -4.73
N GLN A 35 4.83 3.64 -5.17
CA GLN A 35 3.57 4.02 -5.81
C GLN A 35 2.55 4.55 -4.80
N ALA A 36 2.47 3.94 -3.62
CA ALA A 36 1.59 4.35 -2.55
C ALA A 36 1.89 5.77 -2.08
N ALA A 37 3.18 6.09 -1.87
CA ALA A 37 3.63 7.43 -1.50
C ALA A 37 3.21 8.48 -2.54
N ARG A 38 3.33 8.17 -3.84
CA ARG A 38 2.87 9.04 -4.93
C ARG A 38 1.37 9.29 -4.94
N LEU A 39 0.59 8.35 -4.42
CA LEU A 39 -0.86 8.43 -4.31
C LEU A 39 -1.33 9.00 -2.96
N GLY A 40 -0.41 9.44 -2.09
CA GLY A 40 -0.74 9.98 -0.77
C GLY A 40 -1.00 8.93 0.30
N PHE A 41 -0.49 7.71 0.14
CA PHE A 41 -0.58 6.65 1.13
C PHE A 41 0.75 6.47 1.88
N ARG A 42 0.67 6.08 3.14
CA ARG A 42 1.77 5.53 3.93
C ARG A 42 1.74 4.00 3.81
N THR A 43 2.89 3.37 3.80
CA THR A 43 2.99 1.90 3.77
C THR A 43 3.74 1.44 5.01
N ASP A 44 3.20 0.43 5.67
CA ASP A 44 3.84 -0.34 6.72
C ASP A 44 4.12 -1.75 6.19
N ILE A 45 5.27 -2.34 6.52
CA ILE A 45 5.70 -3.64 6.00
C ILE A 45 5.97 -4.55 7.19
N GLU A 46 5.24 -5.66 7.25
CA GLU A 46 5.38 -6.71 8.25
C GLU A 46 5.79 -8.01 7.58
N GLU A 47 6.82 -8.68 8.10
CA GLU A 47 7.19 -10.03 7.65
C GLU A 47 6.29 -11.06 8.36
N THR A 48 5.48 -11.78 7.58
CA THR A 48 4.48 -12.72 8.12
C THR A 48 4.93 -14.18 8.03
N GLY A 49 6.02 -14.47 7.31
CA GLY A 49 6.57 -15.82 7.17
C GLY A 49 7.91 -15.84 6.42
N VAL A 50 8.40 -17.06 6.12
CA VAL A 50 9.77 -17.32 5.61
C VAL A 50 10.10 -16.56 4.32
N SER A 51 9.10 -16.25 3.50
CA SER A 51 9.22 -15.45 2.28
C SER A 51 7.91 -14.72 1.98
N GLU A 52 7.20 -14.26 3.00
CA GLU A 52 5.92 -13.57 2.84
C GLU A 52 5.89 -12.29 3.67
N TRP A 53 5.42 -11.22 3.05
CA TRP A 53 5.29 -9.91 3.68
C TRP A 53 3.88 -9.37 3.48
N ARG A 54 3.36 -8.75 4.52
CA ARG A 54 2.13 -7.98 4.52
C ARG A 54 2.47 -6.50 4.47
N LEU A 55 1.97 -5.82 3.46
CA LEU A 55 2.06 -4.38 3.31
C LEU A 55 0.71 -3.76 3.64
N THR A 56 0.66 -2.92 4.66
CA THR A 56 -0.53 -2.17 5.05
C THR A 56 -0.41 -0.75 4.52
N LEU A 57 -1.23 -0.40 3.55
CA LEU A 57 -1.25 0.92 2.95
C LEU A 57 -2.38 1.75 3.55
N THR A 58 -2.05 2.82 4.26
CA THR A 58 -3.03 3.72 4.87
C THR A 58 -2.99 5.06 4.18
N ARG A 59 -4.15 5.60 3.81
CA ARG A 59 -4.24 6.94 3.24
C ARG A 59 -3.68 7.91 4.28
N LYS A 60 -2.66 8.68 3.91
CA LYS A 60 -2.28 9.83 4.73
C LYS A 60 -3.49 10.73 4.64
N GLU A 61 -4.19 10.93 5.76
CA GLU A 61 -5.19 12.00 5.80
C GLU A 61 -4.43 13.23 5.31
N ALA A 62 -4.85 13.73 4.14
CA ALA A 62 -4.52 15.09 3.82
C ALA A 62 -5.05 15.85 5.02
N GLU A 63 -4.15 16.45 5.78
CA GLU A 63 -4.46 17.60 6.61
C GLU A 63 -5.26 18.49 5.66
N ALA A 64 -6.59 18.41 5.77
CA ALA A 64 -7.47 19.26 5.02
C ALA A 64 -7.20 20.61 5.66
N GLU A 65 -6.25 21.35 5.05
CA GLU A 65 -6.03 22.75 5.34
C GLU A 65 -7.41 23.41 5.39
N VAL A 66 -7.71 23.92 6.58
CA VAL A 66 -8.91 24.70 6.91
C VAL A 66 -8.94 26.01 6.16
#